data_AF-A0A2V3JFR2-F1
#
_entry.id   AF-A0A2V3JFR2-F1
#
_cell.length_a   1.000
_cell.length_b   1.000
_cell.length_c   1.000
_cell.angle_alpha   90.00
_cell.angle_beta   90.00
_cell.angle_gamma   90.00
#
_symmetry.space_group_name_H-M   'P 1'
#
loop_
_entity.id
_entity.type
_entity.pdbx_description
1 polymer ?
#
loop_
_entity_poly.entity_id
_entity_poly.type
_entity_poly.pdbx_seq_one_letter_code
_entity_poly.pdbx_strand_id
1 'polypeptide(L)'
;MISANKNITTGFTVAALVLFATVAVVSAAEGPAVMVTDYKVEPAVLMPGDIGIITVTVQNMDTQSSETETTTTGKYSPSETTKISKRSISAEIESIRLSGSDKNIEWAREGVQRSEYYNVGALGPGESITVAIPIKAATYTSDGTYFPEVCIEVDNGDNVRFPVPVKVESSSVEILEKDVPSEISLSESKEITVVVANNRPNLVSGVNVEVKEKESPENDELEFTPERIFIGNLAPYEKRCVNFSFTPLCVSEGNKDIQFVVEYKNGINSHRNTLDSAVFVRSSADLRLILVDAPKSVLKGEVAKIDFDVANGLPKDVKAVSVVPVSNGVERVRILPSEYFIGDMEAGDVFSASFDVDTSELNAGENRFAFKLVFRDVNTDKTYETAGYEVRIEVKEPQKDALPAMSFVALPVILLSVIAVVWVRVKVKQRRSCVE
;
A
#
# COMPACT_ATOMS: atom_id res chain seq x y z
N MET A 1 31.85 -76.16 101.14
CA MET A 1 32.49 -77.07 100.17
C MET A 1 32.55 -76.31 98.85
N ILE A 2 33.56 -75.48 98.60
CA ILE A 2 34.90 -75.83 98.06
C ILE A 2 34.82 -76.61 96.74
N SER A 3 35.43 -76.01 95.70
CA SER A 3 35.99 -76.63 94.48
C SER A 3 34.98 -77.01 93.37
N ALA A 4 35.18 -76.70 92.09
CA ALA A 4 36.33 -76.17 91.37
C ALA A 4 35.93 -75.56 90.01
N ASN A 5 36.68 -74.53 89.61
CA ASN A 5 36.87 -74.11 88.23
C ASN A 5 37.69 -75.15 87.45
N LYS A 6 37.36 -75.36 86.15
CA LYS A 6 38.37 -75.47 85.07
C LYS A 6 37.75 -75.40 83.66
N ASN A 7 38.25 -74.42 82.91
CA ASN A 7 38.64 -74.39 81.48
C ASN A 7 37.59 -74.72 80.41
N ILE A 8 37.10 -73.75 79.63
CA ILE A 8 37.73 -73.14 78.42
C ILE A 8 38.11 -74.18 77.36
N THR A 9 37.24 -74.31 76.35
CA THR A 9 37.61 -74.75 75.00
C THR A 9 36.89 -73.86 73.99
N THR A 10 37.69 -73.15 73.21
CA THR A 10 37.37 -72.25 72.10
C THR A 10 36.69 -72.97 70.93
N GLY A 11 35.61 -72.39 70.41
CA GLY A 11 34.99 -72.76 69.14
C GLY A 11 34.48 -71.51 68.42
N PHE A 12 35.26 -71.01 67.46
CA PHE A 12 34.87 -69.99 66.50
C PHE A 12 33.70 -70.49 65.63
N THR A 13 32.58 -69.78 65.63
CA THR A 13 31.59 -69.86 64.53
C THR A 13 31.08 -68.47 64.19
N VAL A 14 31.41 -68.06 62.97
CA VAL A 14 30.93 -66.85 62.30
C VAL A 14 29.49 -67.12 61.86
N ALA A 15 28.52 -66.40 62.42
CA ALA A 15 27.13 -66.42 61.95
C ALA A 15 26.91 -65.23 61.01
N ALA A 16 26.87 -65.51 59.71
CA ALA A 16 26.50 -64.57 58.67
C ALA A 16 24.98 -64.63 58.40
N LEU A 17 24.37 -63.45 58.40
CA LEU A 17 23.35 -62.96 57.46
C LEU A 17 22.10 -63.80 57.18
N VAL A 18 20.91 -63.26 57.51
CA VAL A 18 19.81 -63.14 56.54
C VAL A 18 19.07 -61.82 56.79
N LEU A 19 19.35 -60.81 55.96
CA LEU A 19 18.54 -59.60 55.82
C LEU A 19 17.40 -59.96 54.85
N PHE A 20 16.16 -60.03 55.35
CA PHE A 20 14.98 -60.19 54.49
C PHE A 20 14.78 -58.89 53.70
N ALA A 21 15.28 -58.85 52.46
CA ALA A 21 14.88 -57.86 51.47
C ALA A 21 13.48 -58.27 50.96
N THR A 22 12.44 -57.62 51.48
CA THR A 22 11.12 -57.64 50.87
C THR A 22 11.22 -56.96 49.51
N VAL A 23 11.21 -57.76 48.44
CA VAL A 23 11.10 -57.27 47.07
C VAL A 23 9.71 -56.63 46.96
N ALA A 24 9.69 -55.29 46.89
CA ALA A 24 8.50 -54.59 46.43
C ALA A 24 8.27 -55.01 44.98
N VAL A 25 7.20 -55.75 44.74
CA VAL A 25 6.73 -56.01 43.38
C VAL A 25 6.19 -54.68 42.87
N VAL A 26 7.04 -53.92 42.19
CA VAL A 26 6.57 -52.84 41.31
C VAL A 26 5.83 -53.56 40.20
N SER A 27 4.50 -53.38 40.14
CA SER A 27 3.76 -53.73 38.93
C SER A 27 4.30 -52.80 37.84
N ALA A 28 5.13 -53.36 36.96
CA ALA A 28 5.50 -52.69 35.72
C ALA A 28 4.20 -52.49 34.92
N ALA A 29 4.05 -51.33 34.30
CA ALA A 29 2.99 -51.13 33.32
C ALA A 29 3.18 -52.18 32.21
N GLU A 30 2.10 -52.83 31.79
CA GLU A 30 2.15 -53.79 30.68
C GLU A 30 2.21 -52.99 29.36
N GLY A 31 3.38 -52.95 28.71
CA GLY A 31 3.56 -52.31 27.39
C GLY A 31 4.48 -51.08 27.39
N PRO A 32 4.87 -50.58 26.20
CA PRO A 32 5.88 -49.54 26.08
C PRO A 32 5.35 -48.16 26.48
N ALA A 33 6.19 -47.37 27.17
CA ALA A 33 5.80 -46.07 27.69
C ALA A 33 5.99 -44.94 26.64
N VAL A 34 4.93 -44.55 25.94
CA VAL A 34 4.97 -43.45 24.96
C VAL A 34 4.57 -42.12 25.59
N MET A 35 5.26 -41.03 25.24
CA MET A 35 4.93 -39.68 25.69
C MET A 35 5.23 -38.62 24.62
N VAL A 36 4.50 -37.51 24.65
CA VAL A 36 4.87 -36.29 23.91
C VAL A 36 5.89 -35.52 24.72
N THR A 37 7.10 -35.35 24.19
CA THR A 37 8.23 -34.70 24.90
C THR A 37 8.45 -33.26 24.50
N ASP A 38 8.00 -32.86 23.31
CA ASP A 38 8.05 -31.49 22.84
C ASP A 38 6.87 -31.17 21.92
N TYR A 39 6.50 -29.89 21.86
CA TYR A 39 5.52 -29.40 20.89
C TYR A 39 5.83 -27.95 20.46
N LYS A 40 5.43 -27.60 19.24
CA LYS A 40 5.54 -26.25 18.69
C LYS A 40 4.30 -25.90 17.88
N VAL A 41 3.84 -24.66 17.99
CA VAL A 41 2.75 -24.12 17.17
C VAL A 41 3.29 -22.99 16.29
N GLU A 42 3.08 -23.08 14.98
CA GLU A 42 3.49 -22.06 14.01
C GLU A 42 2.32 -21.62 13.12
N PRO A 43 2.00 -20.31 13.02
CA PRO A 43 2.53 -19.21 13.83
C PRO A 43 2.18 -19.37 15.32
N ALA A 44 2.98 -18.73 16.20
CA ALA A 44 2.82 -18.84 17.65
C ALA A 44 1.46 -18.33 18.16
N VAL A 45 0.87 -17.37 17.44
CA VAL A 45 -0.49 -16.88 17.69
C VAL A 45 -1.23 -16.78 16.36
N LEU A 46 -2.32 -17.52 16.23
CA LEU A 46 -3.18 -17.51 15.06
C LEU A 46 -4.15 -16.32 15.10
N MET A 47 -4.59 -15.87 13.93
CA MET A 47 -5.81 -15.05 13.79
C MET A 47 -7.00 -15.96 13.47
N PRO A 48 -8.24 -15.53 13.74
CA PRO A 48 -9.42 -16.26 13.26
C PRO A 48 -9.33 -16.50 11.75
N GLY A 49 -9.50 -17.75 11.31
CA GLY A 49 -9.35 -18.16 9.91
C GLY A 49 -7.94 -18.59 9.50
N ASP A 50 -6.90 -18.32 10.30
CA ASP A 50 -5.52 -18.69 9.98
C ASP A 50 -5.31 -20.21 9.96
N ILE A 51 -4.40 -20.64 9.10
CA ILE A 51 -3.83 -21.98 9.07
C ILE A 51 -2.50 -21.95 9.83
N GLY A 52 -2.29 -22.95 10.67
CA GLY A 52 -1.03 -23.18 11.37
C GLY A 52 -0.61 -24.63 11.32
N ILE A 53 0.49 -24.94 11.99
CA ILE A 53 1.02 -26.29 12.14
C ILE A 53 1.33 -26.51 13.61
N ILE A 54 0.80 -27.61 14.16
CA ILE A 54 1.25 -28.16 15.45
C ILE A 54 2.29 -29.23 15.13
N THR A 55 3.52 -29.02 15.56
CA THR A 55 4.58 -30.03 15.50
C THR A 55 4.69 -30.68 16.87
N VAL A 56 4.58 -32.01 16.96
CA VAL A 56 4.77 -32.78 18.20
C VAL A 56 5.92 -33.76 18.06
N THR A 57 6.69 -33.95 19.13
CA THR A 57 7.71 -35.00 19.23
C THR A 57 7.21 -36.08 20.18
N VAL A 58 7.04 -37.28 19.64
CA VAL A 58 6.57 -38.48 20.34
C VAL A 58 7.78 -39.36 20.61
N GLN A 59 7.99 -39.78 21.86
CA GLN A 59 9.13 -40.60 22.26
C GLN A 59 8.66 -41.84 23.02
N ASN A 60 9.30 -42.97 22.74
CA ASN A 60 9.25 -44.14 23.60
C ASN A 60 10.25 -43.93 24.76
N MET A 61 9.74 -43.84 25.97
CA MET A 61 10.48 -43.55 27.20
C MET A 61 11.21 -44.76 27.77
N ASP A 62 10.97 -45.94 27.21
CA ASP A 62 11.66 -47.14 27.65
C ASP A 62 13.16 -47.07 27.32
N THR A 63 13.95 -47.67 28.21
CA THR A 63 15.43 -47.66 28.10
C THR A 63 16.03 -49.02 27.80
N GLN A 64 15.22 -50.09 27.74
CA GLN A 64 15.70 -51.47 27.60
C GLN A 64 14.93 -52.25 26.54
N SER A 65 15.53 -52.57 25.39
CA SER A 65 14.89 -53.20 24.22
C SER A 65 14.22 -54.57 24.40
N SER A 66 14.15 -55.12 25.61
CA SER A 66 13.40 -56.34 25.85
C SER A 66 12.90 -56.50 27.27
N GLU A 67 11.67 -56.98 27.41
CA GLU A 67 11.17 -57.56 28.66
C GLU A 67 11.37 -59.08 28.67
N THR A 68 11.75 -59.63 29.82
CA THR A 68 11.90 -61.08 30.00
C THR A 68 10.73 -61.61 30.82
N GLU A 69 9.84 -62.36 30.17
CA GLU A 69 8.78 -63.07 30.84
C GLU A 69 9.25 -64.49 31.17
N THR A 70 9.29 -64.84 32.46
CA THR A 70 9.63 -66.18 32.93
C THR A 70 8.37 -66.89 33.40
N THR A 71 7.83 -67.81 32.58
CA THR A 71 6.71 -68.66 33.00
C THR A 71 7.24 -69.99 33.53
N THR A 72 7.08 -70.25 34.82
CA THR A 72 7.38 -71.56 35.42
C THR A 72 6.13 -72.43 35.37
N THR A 73 6.05 -73.38 34.44
CA THR A 73 4.98 -74.40 34.44
C THR A 73 5.49 -75.67 35.12
N GLY A 74 4.98 -75.97 36.32
CA GLY A 74 5.28 -77.22 37.01
C GLY A 74 4.48 -77.44 38.29
N LYS A 75 3.37 -78.19 38.20
CA LYS A 75 2.89 -79.02 39.31
C LYS A 75 3.08 -80.47 38.86
N TYR A 76 4.03 -81.18 39.48
CA TYR A 76 4.33 -82.62 39.33
C TYR A 76 5.17 -83.08 38.10
N SER A 77 6.49 -82.80 38.09
CA SER A 77 7.54 -83.67 37.48
C SER A 77 8.94 -83.05 37.64
N PRO A 78 10.05 -83.83 37.65
CA PRO A 78 11.38 -83.36 38.02
C PRO A 78 12.16 -82.64 36.90
N SER A 79 11.48 -82.20 35.84
CA SER A 79 12.10 -81.42 34.76
C SER A 79 11.49 -80.02 34.72
N GLU A 80 12.06 -79.11 35.52
CA GLU A 80 11.78 -77.68 35.41
C GLU A 80 12.23 -77.20 34.02
N THR A 81 11.28 -76.77 33.20
CA THR A 81 11.59 -76.13 31.91
C THR A 81 11.33 -74.64 32.05
N THR A 82 12.38 -73.85 32.22
CA THR A 82 12.30 -72.39 32.19
C THR A 82 12.15 -71.94 30.74
N LYS A 83 10.95 -71.49 30.35
CA LYS A 83 10.76 -70.78 29.08
C LYS A 83 11.06 -69.30 29.30
N ILE A 84 12.14 -68.83 28.70
CA ILE A 84 12.49 -67.41 28.64
C ILE A 84 11.92 -66.88 27.32
N SER A 85 10.87 -66.07 27.40
CA SER A 85 10.38 -65.29 26.25
C SER A 85 10.93 -63.88 26.34
N LYS A 86 11.59 -63.41 25.28
CA LYS A 86 12.01 -62.01 25.15
C LYS A 86 11.00 -61.31 24.26
N ARG A 87 10.27 -60.33 24.78
CA ARG A 87 9.40 -59.45 23.97
C ARG A 87 10.16 -58.19 23.62
N SER A 88 10.10 -57.76 22.36
CA SER A 88 10.56 -56.43 21.94
C SER A 88 9.62 -55.39 22.57
N ILE A 89 10.17 -54.34 23.17
CA ILE A 89 9.41 -53.23 23.77
C ILE A 89 9.31 -52.02 22.82
N SER A 90 9.24 -52.28 21.52
CA SER A 90 8.97 -51.24 20.54
C SER A 90 7.52 -50.80 20.68
N ALA A 91 7.27 -49.50 20.74
CA ALA A 91 5.91 -48.94 20.73
C ALA A 91 5.39 -48.87 19.30
N GLU A 92 4.33 -49.62 19.00
CA GLU A 92 3.69 -49.63 17.69
C GLU A 92 2.65 -48.49 17.63
N ILE A 93 2.97 -47.43 16.88
CA ILE A 93 2.11 -46.24 16.75
C ILE A 93 1.12 -46.46 15.60
N GLU A 94 -0.11 -46.79 15.95
CA GLU A 94 -1.20 -47.07 15.01
C GLU A 94 -1.64 -45.78 14.32
N SER A 95 -1.96 -44.76 15.11
CA SER A 95 -2.48 -43.50 14.60
C SER A 95 -2.08 -42.28 15.41
N ILE A 96 -1.98 -41.14 14.73
CA ILE A 96 -1.86 -39.82 15.36
C ILE A 96 -2.91 -38.91 14.76
N ARG A 97 -3.82 -38.41 15.59
CA ARG A 97 -4.91 -37.50 15.18
C ARG A 97 -5.05 -36.32 16.10
N LEU A 98 -5.63 -35.25 15.58
CA LEU A 98 -6.11 -34.13 16.38
C LEU A 98 -7.56 -34.39 16.81
N SER A 99 -7.84 -34.28 18.09
CA SER A 99 -9.18 -34.29 18.65
C SER A 99 -9.42 -32.97 19.38
N GLY A 100 -10.55 -32.33 19.16
CA GLY A 100 -10.94 -31.13 19.88
C GLY A 100 -12.40 -31.23 20.26
N SER A 101 -12.72 -30.92 21.52
CA SER A 101 -14.12 -30.83 21.97
C SER A 101 -14.86 -29.71 21.24
N ASP A 102 -14.14 -28.63 20.92
CA ASP A 102 -14.66 -27.44 20.27
C ASP A 102 -14.14 -27.32 18.85
N LYS A 103 -15.00 -26.91 17.90
CA LYS A 103 -14.65 -26.69 16.48
C LYS A 103 -13.82 -25.41 16.24
N ASN A 104 -13.17 -24.88 17.28
CA ASN A 104 -12.42 -23.63 17.21
C ASN A 104 -11.05 -23.82 16.59
N ILE A 105 -10.38 -24.94 16.91
CA ILE A 105 -9.14 -25.38 16.28
C ILE A 105 -9.41 -26.76 15.68
N GLU A 106 -9.39 -26.84 14.36
CA GLU A 106 -9.65 -28.07 13.63
C GLU A 106 -8.45 -28.46 12.78
N TRP A 107 -8.42 -29.73 12.35
CA TRP A 107 -7.44 -30.17 11.36
C TRP A 107 -7.66 -29.39 10.06
N ALA A 108 -6.61 -28.73 9.57
CA ALA A 108 -6.68 -28.06 8.27
C ALA A 108 -6.70 -29.12 7.16
N ARG A 109 -7.88 -29.35 6.59
CA ARG A 109 -8.07 -30.28 5.47
C ARG A 109 -8.04 -29.50 4.16
N GLU A 110 -7.22 -29.95 3.22
CA GLU A 110 -7.32 -29.57 1.82
C GLU A 110 -7.93 -30.73 1.02
N GLY A 111 -9.14 -30.52 0.47
CA GLY A 111 -9.86 -31.54 -0.29
C GLY A 111 -10.27 -32.77 0.54
N VAL A 112 -9.89 -33.97 0.09
CA VAL A 112 -10.31 -35.27 0.68
C VAL A 112 -9.24 -35.84 1.63
N GLN A 113 -8.31 -35.02 2.11
CA GLN A 113 -7.27 -35.48 3.03
C GLN A 113 -7.87 -35.97 4.36
N ARG A 114 -7.31 -37.09 4.84
CA ARG A 114 -7.63 -37.64 6.16
C ARG A 114 -7.08 -36.71 7.25
N SER A 115 -7.76 -36.64 8.38
CA SER A 115 -7.34 -35.83 9.53
C SER A 115 -6.58 -36.64 10.59
N GLU A 116 -5.81 -37.61 10.13
CA GLU A 116 -5.00 -38.47 10.98
C GLU A 116 -3.91 -39.14 10.14
N TYR A 117 -2.78 -39.39 10.79
CA TYR A 117 -1.71 -40.23 10.28
C TYR A 117 -1.96 -41.66 10.74
N TYR A 118 -1.87 -42.63 9.82
CA TYR A 118 -2.01 -44.06 10.09
C TYR A 118 -0.69 -44.77 9.87
N ASN A 119 -0.49 -45.88 10.57
CA ASN A 119 0.68 -46.76 10.46
C ASN A 119 1.98 -45.93 10.53
N VAL A 120 2.07 -45.09 11.57
CA VAL A 120 3.21 -44.17 11.76
C VAL A 120 4.51 -44.95 11.92
N GLY A 121 4.42 -46.17 12.46
CA GLY A 121 5.51 -47.13 12.57
C GLY A 121 5.78 -47.53 14.02
N ALA A 122 6.89 -48.21 14.25
CA ALA A 122 7.30 -48.62 15.59
C ALA A 122 8.45 -47.76 16.11
N LEU A 123 8.38 -47.34 17.36
CA LEU A 123 9.45 -46.64 18.07
C LEU A 123 10.18 -47.60 19.00
N GLY A 124 11.45 -47.86 18.72
CA GLY A 124 12.35 -48.55 19.64
C GLY A 124 12.56 -47.76 20.94
N PRO A 125 13.22 -48.37 21.95
CA PRO A 125 13.45 -47.73 23.24
C PRO A 125 14.30 -46.47 23.08
N GLY A 126 13.83 -45.35 23.62
CA GLY A 126 14.47 -44.05 23.52
C GLY A 126 14.31 -43.37 22.15
N GLU A 127 13.76 -44.04 21.14
CA GLU A 127 13.52 -43.45 19.83
C GLU A 127 12.36 -42.46 19.86
N SER A 128 12.45 -41.46 18.98
CA SER A 128 11.44 -40.41 18.84
C SER A 128 11.11 -40.13 17.39
N ILE A 129 9.86 -39.73 17.14
CA ILE A 129 9.40 -39.23 15.85
C ILE A 129 8.79 -37.84 16.02
N THR A 130 8.99 -36.98 15.03
CA THR A 130 8.38 -35.65 14.97
C THR A 130 7.31 -35.62 13.88
N VAL A 131 6.10 -35.19 14.23
CA VAL A 131 4.95 -35.14 13.34
C VAL A 131 4.37 -33.74 13.28
N ALA A 132 4.10 -33.25 12.07
CA ALA A 132 3.54 -31.93 11.81
C ALA A 132 2.07 -32.05 11.43
N ILE A 133 1.18 -31.55 12.28
CA ILE A 133 -0.28 -31.60 12.13
C ILE A 133 -0.76 -30.22 11.66
N PRO A 134 -1.29 -30.09 10.43
CA PRO A 134 -1.83 -28.82 9.95
C PRO A 134 -3.16 -28.54 10.65
N ILE A 135 -3.32 -27.33 11.17
CA ILE A 135 -4.49 -26.88 11.91
C ILE A 135 -5.07 -25.61 11.31
N LYS A 136 -6.36 -25.36 11.54
CA LYS A 136 -7.04 -24.13 11.17
C LYS A 136 -7.80 -23.58 12.37
N ALA A 137 -7.62 -22.29 12.64
CA ALA A 137 -8.52 -21.56 13.53
C ALA A 137 -9.81 -21.25 12.76
N ALA A 138 -10.97 -21.62 13.31
CA ALA A 138 -12.24 -21.29 12.67
C ALA A 138 -12.42 -19.77 12.49
N THR A 139 -13.15 -19.38 11.45
CA THR A 139 -13.27 -17.98 11.01
C THR A 139 -13.85 -17.05 12.08
N TYR A 140 -14.68 -17.59 12.98
CA TYR A 140 -15.35 -16.83 14.05
C TYR A 140 -14.88 -17.24 15.45
N THR A 141 -13.70 -17.86 15.54
CA THR A 141 -13.08 -18.21 16.82
C THR A 141 -12.79 -16.93 17.60
N SER A 142 -13.24 -16.85 18.85
CA SER A 142 -12.95 -15.72 19.74
C SER A 142 -11.49 -15.73 20.20
N ASP A 143 -11.00 -14.58 20.65
CA ASP A 143 -9.67 -14.48 21.23
C ASP A 143 -9.56 -15.34 22.50
N GLY A 144 -8.46 -16.06 22.64
CA GLY A 144 -8.25 -16.97 23.76
C GLY A 144 -7.21 -18.05 23.48
N THR A 145 -7.02 -18.92 24.47
CA THR A 145 -6.17 -20.11 24.35
C THR A 145 -7.06 -21.34 24.31
N TYR A 146 -6.92 -22.14 23.26
CA TYR A 146 -7.62 -23.39 23.04
C TYR A 146 -6.69 -24.56 23.27
N PHE A 147 -7.24 -25.72 23.65
CA PHE A 147 -6.46 -26.89 24.00
C PHE A 147 -6.93 -28.11 23.19
N PRO A 148 -6.73 -28.14 21.85
CA PRO A 148 -6.91 -29.38 21.11
C PRO A 148 -5.96 -30.47 21.64
N GLU A 149 -6.46 -31.70 21.67
CA GLU A 149 -5.71 -32.87 22.11
C GLU A 149 -5.10 -33.58 20.91
N VAL A 150 -3.79 -33.81 20.95
CA VAL A 150 -3.15 -34.79 20.07
C VAL A 150 -3.37 -36.17 20.69
N CYS A 151 -4.13 -37.02 20.00
CA CYS A 151 -4.38 -38.39 20.39
C CYS A 151 -3.45 -39.31 19.61
N ILE A 152 -2.69 -40.14 20.33
CA ILE A 152 -1.77 -41.12 19.79
C ILE A 152 -2.29 -42.49 20.20
N GLU A 153 -2.63 -43.32 19.23
CA GLU A 153 -3.05 -44.70 19.44
C GLU A 153 -1.82 -45.60 19.35
N VAL A 154 -1.61 -46.39 20.41
CA VAL A 154 -0.46 -47.30 20.55
C VAL A 154 -1.01 -48.72 20.61
N ASP A 155 -0.74 -49.54 19.59
CA ASP A 155 -1.35 -50.86 19.42
C ASP A 155 -1.05 -51.81 20.60
N ASN A 156 0.17 -51.71 21.14
CA ASN A 156 0.70 -52.62 22.15
C ASN A 156 0.98 -51.95 23.51
N GLY A 157 0.41 -50.76 23.75
CA GLY A 157 0.61 -49.98 24.97
C GLY A 157 -0.59 -49.07 25.29
N ASP A 158 -0.37 -48.09 26.17
CA ASP A 158 -1.41 -47.13 26.53
C ASP A 158 -1.51 -46.00 25.49
N ASN A 159 -2.75 -45.63 25.15
CA ASN A 159 -3.02 -44.48 24.29
C ASN A 159 -2.65 -43.16 24.99
N VAL A 160 -2.04 -42.24 24.24
CA VAL A 160 -1.62 -40.94 24.77
C VAL A 160 -2.58 -39.85 24.29
N ARG A 161 -2.98 -38.98 25.22
CA ARG A 161 -3.70 -37.74 24.92
C ARG A 161 -2.92 -36.57 25.46
N PHE A 162 -2.54 -35.64 24.58
CA PHE A 162 -1.73 -34.50 24.96
C PHE A 162 -2.41 -33.19 24.53
N PRO A 163 -2.88 -32.36 25.48
CA PRO A 163 -3.48 -31.06 25.17
C PRO A 163 -2.40 -30.06 24.74
N VAL A 164 -2.56 -29.48 23.54
CA VAL A 164 -1.63 -28.48 22.99
C VAL A 164 -2.25 -27.09 23.12
N PRO A 165 -1.66 -26.14 23.86
CA PRO A 165 -2.17 -24.77 23.94
C PRO A 165 -1.97 -24.04 22.61
N VAL A 166 -3.07 -23.64 21.98
CA VAL A 166 -3.10 -22.86 20.74
C VAL A 166 -3.73 -21.50 21.03
N LYS A 167 -2.96 -20.43 20.88
CA LYS A 167 -3.44 -19.07 21.11
C LYS A 167 -4.02 -18.47 19.83
N VAL A 168 -5.23 -17.92 19.92
CA VAL A 168 -5.89 -17.14 18.86
C VAL A 168 -6.08 -15.72 19.35
N GLU A 169 -5.70 -14.75 18.52
CA GLU A 169 -5.82 -13.32 18.82
C GLU A 169 -6.13 -12.54 17.54
N SER A 170 -7.16 -11.71 17.57
CA SER A 170 -7.67 -10.93 16.44
C SER A 170 -6.89 -9.63 16.17
N SER A 171 -5.95 -9.25 17.05
CA SER A 171 -5.08 -8.07 16.92
C SER A 171 -4.38 -8.00 15.55
N SER A 172 -4.57 -6.94 14.78
CA SER A 172 -3.93 -6.76 13.47
C SER A 172 -2.65 -5.91 13.55
N VAL A 173 -1.90 -5.85 12.44
CA VAL A 173 -0.99 -4.71 12.22
C VAL A 173 -1.84 -3.47 11.95
N GLU A 174 -1.60 -2.43 12.74
CA GLU A 174 -2.34 -1.16 12.64
C GLU A 174 -1.53 -0.11 11.89
N ILE A 175 -2.25 0.78 11.20
CA ILE A 175 -1.71 2.00 10.62
C ILE A 175 -2.33 3.16 11.38
N LEU A 176 -1.50 4.08 11.84
CA LEU A 176 -1.89 5.27 12.57
C LEU A 176 -1.45 6.50 11.78
N GLU A 177 -2.36 7.45 11.63
CA GLU A 177 -2.05 8.76 11.10
C GLU A 177 -1.11 9.48 12.08
N LYS A 178 -0.02 10.06 11.55
CA LYS A 178 0.91 10.87 12.35
C LYS A 178 0.98 12.29 11.81
N ASP A 179 1.38 12.42 10.54
CA ASP A 179 1.52 13.71 9.87
C ASP A 179 0.91 13.61 8.47
N VAL A 180 -0.43 13.66 8.37
CA VAL A 180 -1.14 13.85 7.09
C VAL A 180 -1.67 15.28 7.06
N PRO A 181 -1.37 16.08 6.02
CA PRO A 181 -1.86 17.44 5.94
C PRO A 181 -3.38 17.43 5.73
N SER A 182 -4.13 18.22 6.50
CA SER A 182 -5.57 18.40 6.26
C SER A 182 -5.86 19.10 4.93
N GLU A 183 -4.87 19.79 4.37
CA GLU A 183 -5.02 20.65 3.20
C GLU A 183 -3.72 20.84 2.41
N ILE A 184 -3.85 20.93 1.08
CA ILE A 184 -2.75 21.15 0.15
C ILE A 184 -3.21 22.00 -1.05
N SER A 185 -2.32 22.83 -1.58
CA SER A 185 -2.59 23.57 -2.83
C SER A 185 -2.27 22.72 -4.07
N LEU A 186 -2.93 23.01 -5.20
CA LEU A 186 -2.51 22.45 -6.49
C LEU A 186 -1.01 22.73 -6.74
N SER A 187 -0.28 21.74 -7.24
CA SER A 187 1.16 21.82 -7.49
C SER A 187 2.07 21.95 -6.25
N GLU A 188 1.51 21.80 -5.05
CA GLU A 188 2.31 21.65 -3.83
C GLU A 188 2.64 20.16 -3.59
N SER A 189 3.83 19.89 -3.07
CA SER A 189 4.24 18.55 -2.64
C SER A 189 4.48 18.59 -1.13
N LYS A 190 3.83 17.71 -0.37
CA LYS A 190 4.00 17.57 1.09
C LYS A 190 4.36 16.16 1.47
N GLU A 191 5.21 16.03 2.49
CA GLU A 191 5.50 14.75 3.11
C GLU A 191 4.31 14.33 4.00
N ILE A 192 3.92 13.07 3.85
CA ILE A 192 2.93 12.39 4.66
C ILE A 192 3.63 11.31 5.47
N THR A 193 3.43 11.31 6.78
CA THR A 193 3.95 10.25 7.66
C THR A 193 2.84 9.45 8.31
N VAL A 194 2.94 8.12 8.21
CA VAL A 194 2.09 7.18 8.95
C VAL A 194 2.94 6.23 9.79
N VAL A 195 2.38 5.74 10.89
CA VAL A 195 3.02 4.79 11.79
C VAL A 195 2.38 3.42 11.60
N VAL A 196 3.19 2.42 11.30
CA VAL A 196 2.77 1.03 11.20
C VAL A 196 3.20 0.31 12.47
N ALA A 197 2.26 -0.27 13.20
CA ALA A 197 2.50 -0.90 14.49
C ALA A 197 2.02 -2.35 14.49
N ASN A 198 2.92 -3.28 14.84
CA ASN A 198 2.55 -4.65 15.12
C ASN A 198 2.07 -4.77 16.56
N ASN A 199 0.76 -4.76 16.78
CA ASN A 199 0.18 -4.92 18.13
C ASN A 199 0.16 -6.38 18.61
N ARG A 200 0.72 -7.32 17.83
CA ARG A 200 0.72 -8.75 18.16
C ARG A 200 1.91 -9.12 19.04
N PRO A 201 1.76 -10.18 19.87
CA PRO A 201 2.85 -10.75 20.66
C PRO A 201 3.86 -11.56 19.84
N ASN A 202 3.62 -11.77 18.53
CA ASN A 202 4.48 -12.53 17.65
C ASN A 202 4.97 -11.70 16.45
N LEU A 203 6.08 -12.13 15.86
CA LEU A 203 6.65 -11.57 14.65
C LEU A 203 5.64 -11.67 13.49
N VAL A 204 5.50 -10.60 12.72
CA VAL A 204 4.85 -10.59 11.40
C VAL A 204 5.89 -10.30 10.33
N SER A 205 5.69 -10.86 9.13
CA SER A 205 6.64 -10.77 8.03
C SER A 205 6.01 -10.20 6.77
N GLY A 206 6.85 -9.76 5.84
CA GLY A 206 6.39 -9.23 4.55
C GLY A 206 5.50 -7.99 4.66
N VAL A 207 5.70 -7.17 5.69
CA VAL A 207 4.93 -5.96 5.94
C VAL A 207 5.22 -4.95 4.84
N ASN A 208 4.16 -4.53 4.15
CA ASN A 208 4.20 -3.61 3.04
C ASN A 208 3.05 -2.61 3.17
N VAL A 209 3.36 -1.32 2.97
CA VAL A 209 2.36 -0.25 2.97
C VAL A 209 2.24 0.34 1.58
N GLU A 210 1.02 0.44 1.09
CA GLU A 210 0.65 1.12 -0.16
C GLU A 210 -0.25 2.30 0.17
N VAL A 211 -0.08 3.41 -0.55
CA VAL A 211 -0.96 4.56 -0.49
C VAL A 211 -1.62 4.76 -1.85
N LYS A 212 -2.93 5.03 -1.86
CA LYS A 212 -3.70 5.24 -3.08
C LYS A 212 -4.89 6.15 -2.85
N GLU A 213 -5.42 6.70 -3.94
CA GLU A 213 -6.75 7.33 -3.92
C GLU A 213 -7.83 6.27 -3.73
N LYS A 214 -8.81 6.53 -2.86
CA LYS A 214 -9.83 5.55 -2.49
C LYS A 214 -10.86 5.29 -3.60
N GLU A 215 -11.28 6.34 -4.30
CA GLU A 215 -12.43 6.28 -5.21
C GLU A 215 -12.08 6.30 -6.71
N SER A 216 -10.83 6.64 -7.10
CA SER A 216 -10.48 6.80 -8.51
C SER A 216 -9.03 6.38 -8.88
N PRO A 217 -8.68 5.09 -8.79
CA PRO A 217 -7.32 4.61 -9.09
C PRO A 217 -6.89 4.70 -10.57
N GLU A 218 -7.79 5.06 -11.50
CA GLU A 218 -7.50 5.13 -12.95
C GLU A 218 -7.23 6.55 -13.46
N ASN A 219 -7.51 7.58 -12.67
CA ASN A 219 -7.17 8.96 -13.02
C ASN A 219 -5.97 9.37 -12.17
N ASP A 220 -4.85 9.70 -12.83
CA ASP A 220 -3.62 10.20 -12.20
C ASP A 220 -3.81 11.63 -11.63
N GLU A 221 -4.84 11.85 -10.81
CA GLU A 221 -5.13 13.13 -10.16
C GLU A 221 -4.17 13.38 -8.99
N LEU A 222 -3.81 12.31 -8.26
CA LEU A 222 -2.95 12.33 -7.09
C LEU A 222 -1.71 11.49 -7.33
N GLU A 223 -0.54 12.05 -7.06
CA GLU A 223 0.73 11.32 -7.13
C GLU A 223 1.28 11.08 -5.73
N PHE A 224 1.68 9.84 -5.47
CA PHE A 224 2.38 9.43 -4.26
C PHE A 224 3.77 8.89 -4.61
N THR A 225 4.81 9.39 -3.93
CA THR A 225 6.19 8.94 -4.17
C THR A 225 6.86 8.52 -2.86
N PRO A 226 7.24 7.25 -2.69
CA PRO A 226 6.85 6.10 -3.53
C PRO A 226 5.36 5.76 -3.34
N GLU A 227 4.74 4.98 -4.22
CA GLU A 227 3.36 4.48 -4.00
C GLU A 227 3.31 3.37 -2.94
N ARG A 228 4.45 2.69 -2.73
CA ARG A 228 4.57 1.51 -1.89
C ARG A 228 5.91 1.46 -1.15
N ILE A 229 5.87 1.10 0.13
CA ILE A 229 7.05 0.94 1.00
C ILE A 229 7.04 -0.46 1.62
N PHE A 230 8.11 -1.22 1.35
CA PHE A 230 8.35 -2.51 1.98
C PHE A 230 9.15 -2.34 3.27
N ILE A 231 8.53 -2.67 4.40
CA ILE A 231 9.15 -2.59 5.74
C ILE A 231 9.89 -3.89 6.06
N GLY A 232 9.39 -5.03 5.56
CA GLY A 232 9.96 -6.35 5.85
C GLY A 232 9.32 -6.99 7.08
N ASN A 233 10.09 -7.20 8.14
CA ASN A 233 9.59 -7.84 9.36
C ASN A 233 9.30 -6.79 10.44
N LEU A 234 8.24 -7.01 11.22
CA LEU A 234 7.97 -6.25 12.44
C LEU A 234 7.95 -7.21 13.64
N ALA A 235 8.85 -6.98 14.59
CA ALA A 235 8.91 -7.70 15.85
C ALA A 235 7.63 -7.49 16.68
N PRO A 236 7.41 -8.31 17.72
CA PRO A 236 6.29 -8.10 18.64
C PRO A 236 6.29 -6.68 19.22
N TYR A 237 5.14 -6.00 19.16
CA TYR A 237 4.96 -4.64 19.68
C TYR A 237 5.90 -3.59 19.05
N GLU A 238 6.50 -3.89 17.91
CA GLU A 238 7.35 -2.95 17.18
C GLU A 238 6.53 -2.01 16.31
N LYS A 239 7.03 -0.78 16.15
CA LYS A 239 6.48 0.20 15.23
C LYS A 239 7.54 0.77 14.29
N ARG A 240 7.10 1.20 13.11
CA ARG A 240 7.92 1.90 12.11
C ARG A 240 7.15 3.09 11.56
N CYS A 241 7.86 4.21 11.38
CA CYS A 241 7.33 5.33 10.62
C CYS A 241 7.66 5.11 9.14
N VAL A 242 6.71 5.38 8.27
CA VAL A 242 6.91 5.39 6.82
C VAL A 242 6.44 6.72 6.27
N ASN A 243 7.21 7.23 5.32
CA ASN A 243 7.04 8.57 4.80
C ASN A 243 6.79 8.49 3.29
N PHE A 244 5.78 9.22 2.84
CA PHE A 244 5.37 9.33 1.44
C PHE A 244 5.40 10.79 1.03
N SER A 245 5.77 11.09 -0.21
CA SER A 245 5.53 12.42 -0.78
C SER A 245 4.18 12.42 -1.49
N PHE A 246 3.34 13.41 -1.22
CA PHE A 246 2.02 13.58 -1.80
C PHE A 246 1.95 14.85 -2.62
N THR A 247 1.56 14.72 -3.89
CA THR A 247 1.50 15.82 -4.86
C THR A 247 0.20 15.76 -5.67
N PRO A 248 -0.68 16.77 -5.58
CA PRO A 248 -1.84 16.89 -6.46
C PRO A 248 -1.40 17.32 -7.88
N LEU A 249 -1.74 16.54 -8.90
CA LEU A 249 -1.31 16.76 -10.29
C LEU A 249 -2.30 17.62 -11.10
N CYS A 250 -3.58 17.27 -11.09
CA CYS A 250 -4.61 17.96 -11.88
C CYS A 250 -6.01 17.71 -11.31
N VAL A 251 -6.21 18.12 -10.06
CA VAL A 251 -7.40 17.77 -9.28
C VAL A 251 -8.46 18.87 -9.40
N SER A 252 -9.73 18.49 -9.51
CA SER A 252 -10.84 19.39 -9.13
C SER A 252 -10.73 19.75 -7.65
N GLU A 253 -10.94 21.02 -7.28
CA GLU A 253 -11.00 21.41 -5.87
C GLU A 253 -11.97 20.54 -5.10
N GLY A 254 -11.60 20.19 -3.87
CA GLY A 254 -12.45 19.37 -3.02
C GLY A 254 -11.68 18.45 -2.09
N ASN A 255 -12.44 17.73 -1.28
CA ASN A 255 -11.89 16.67 -0.44
C ASN A 255 -11.50 15.48 -1.32
N LYS A 256 -10.27 15.00 -1.12
CA LYS A 256 -9.71 13.82 -1.76
C LYS A 256 -9.48 12.76 -0.69
N ASP A 257 -10.13 11.61 -0.87
CA ASP A 257 -10.03 10.50 0.06
C ASP A 257 -8.83 9.63 -0.30
N ILE A 258 -7.89 9.52 0.65
CA ILE A 258 -6.66 8.76 0.54
C ILE A 258 -6.80 7.51 1.41
N GLN A 259 -6.38 6.36 0.89
CA GLN A 259 -6.36 5.11 1.64
C GLN A 259 -4.93 4.57 1.75
N PHE A 260 -4.49 4.34 2.98
CA PHE A 260 -3.30 3.55 3.28
C PHE A 260 -3.71 2.09 3.46
N VAL A 261 -2.98 1.19 2.83
CA VAL A 261 -3.21 -0.25 2.86
C VAL A 261 -1.96 -0.91 3.38
N VAL A 262 -2.07 -1.63 4.50
CA VAL A 262 -0.99 -2.49 4.99
C VAL A 262 -1.32 -3.94 4.68
N GLU A 263 -0.38 -4.62 4.05
CA GLU A 263 -0.41 -6.05 3.83
C GLU A 263 0.74 -6.69 4.61
N TYR A 264 0.47 -7.82 5.26
CA TYR A 264 1.47 -8.53 6.04
C TYR A 264 1.16 -10.02 6.12
N LYS A 265 2.11 -10.81 6.63
CA LYS A 265 1.95 -12.24 6.85
C LYS A 265 2.10 -12.61 8.32
N ASN A 266 1.18 -13.43 8.80
CA ASN A 266 1.27 -14.14 10.08
C ASN A 266 1.59 -15.62 9.80
N GLY A 267 2.88 -15.97 9.78
CA GLY A 267 3.32 -17.25 9.23
C GLY A 267 3.05 -17.32 7.73
N ILE A 268 2.26 -18.32 7.30
CA ILE A 268 1.86 -18.47 5.90
C ILE A 268 0.60 -17.67 5.53
N ASN A 269 -0.10 -17.10 6.51
CA ASN A 269 -1.39 -16.44 6.32
C ASN A 269 -1.20 -14.98 5.95
N SER A 270 -1.82 -14.55 4.85
CA SER A 270 -1.82 -13.15 4.42
C SER A 270 -2.96 -12.38 5.06
N HIS A 271 -2.67 -11.17 5.52
CA HIS A 271 -3.62 -10.27 6.15
C HIS A 271 -3.51 -8.87 5.53
N ARG A 272 -4.62 -8.14 5.59
CA ARG A 272 -4.75 -6.78 5.05
C ARG A 272 -5.51 -5.90 6.03
N ASN A 273 -5.02 -4.70 6.27
CA ASN A 273 -5.71 -3.67 7.04
C ASN A 273 -5.61 -2.32 6.31
N THR A 274 -6.51 -1.39 6.60
CA THR A 274 -6.60 -0.10 5.91
C THR A 274 -6.83 1.05 6.87
N LEU A 275 -6.26 2.21 6.54
CA LEU A 275 -6.53 3.49 7.17
C LEU A 275 -7.00 4.47 6.10
N ASP A 276 -8.20 4.99 6.27
CA ASP A 276 -8.74 6.04 5.40
C ASP A 276 -8.38 7.40 6.01
N SER A 277 -7.93 8.32 5.17
CA SER A 277 -7.67 9.72 5.51
C SER A 277 -8.21 10.62 4.39
N ALA A 278 -8.30 11.92 4.64
CA ALA A 278 -8.84 12.87 3.67
C ALA A 278 -8.01 14.14 3.67
N VAL A 279 -7.74 14.65 2.46
CA VAL A 279 -7.02 15.90 2.27
C VAL A 279 -7.83 16.82 1.39
N PHE A 280 -8.04 18.06 1.83
CA PHE A 280 -8.70 19.08 1.01
C PHE A 280 -7.69 19.69 0.02
N VAL A 281 -7.98 19.61 -1.28
CA VAL A 281 -7.18 20.24 -2.33
C VAL A 281 -7.77 21.60 -2.69
N ARG A 282 -6.99 22.66 -2.51
CA ARG A 282 -7.37 24.04 -2.90
C ARG A 282 -7.09 24.30 -4.38
N SER A 283 -8.07 24.82 -5.12
CA SER A 283 -7.91 25.27 -6.51
C SER A 283 -7.11 26.58 -6.66
N SER A 284 -6.73 27.24 -5.57
CA SER A 284 -5.84 28.39 -5.69
C SER A 284 -4.45 27.91 -6.09
N ALA A 285 -4.23 27.79 -7.40
CA ALA A 285 -2.91 28.02 -7.95
C ALA A 285 -2.53 29.42 -7.47
N ASP A 286 -1.71 29.49 -6.43
CA ASP A 286 -1.34 30.80 -5.90
C ASP A 286 -0.38 31.52 -6.86
N LEU A 287 0.20 30.79 -7.83
CA LEU A 287 0.79 31.38 -9.03
C LEU A 287 -0.31 31.81 -10.02
N ARG A 288 -0.49 33.12 -10.21
CA ARG A 288 -1.59 33.67 -11.01
C ARG A 288 -1.10 34.57 -12.11
N LEU A 289 -1.73 34.44 -13.28
CA LEU A 289 -1.61 35.38 -14.39
C LEU A 289 -2.78 36.37 -14.31
N ILE A 290 -2.47 37.66 -14.20
CA ILE A 290 -3.42 38.76 -14.01
C ILE A 290 -3.33 39.64 -15.25
N LEU A 291 -4.43 39.79 -15.99
CA LEU A 291 -4.47 40.71 -17.13
C LEU A 291 -4.45 42.16 -16.61
N VAL A 292 -3.40 42.89 -16.95
CA VAL A 292 -3.22 44.30 -16.59
C VAL A 292 -3.87 45.19 -17.65
N ASP A 293 -3.51 44.97 -18.91
CA ASP A 293 -4.06 45.72 -20.03
C ASP A 293 -4.13 44.87 -21.30
N ALA A 294 -5.20 45.09 -22.06
CA ALA A 294 -5.33 44.59 -23.43
C ALA A 294 -6.32 45.47 -24.20
N PRO A 295 -6.03 45.81 -25.46
CA PRO A 295 -6.95 46.58 -26.28
C PRO A 295 -8.21 45.76 -26.54
N LYS A 296 -9.38 46.39 -26.32
CA LYS A 296 -10.68 45.76 -26.67
C LYS A 296 -10.83 45.54 -28.18
N SER A 297 -10.29 46.46 -28.98
CA SER A 297 -10.26 46.35 -30.43
C SER A 297 -9.04 47.02 -31.04
N VAL A 298 -8.54 46.48 -32.15
CA VAL A 298 -7.40 47.00 -32.94
C VAL A 298 -7.72 46.98 -34.43
N LEU A 299 -7.10 47.87 -35.22
CA LEU A 299 -7.23 47.78 -36.67
C LEU A 299 -6.32 46.67 -37.21
N LYS A 300 -6.78 46.00 -38.27
CA LYS A 300 -5.99 44.97 -38.94
C LYS A 300 -4.67 45.56 -39.47
N GLY A 301 -3.56 44.96 -39.05
CA GLY A 301 -2.20 45.41 -39.35
C GLY A 301 -1.55 46.23 -38.24
N GLU A 302 -2.28 46.58 -37.18
CA GLU A 302 -1.71 47.16 -35.96
C GLU A 302 -1.19 46.06 -35.03
N VAL A 303 -0.30 46.43 -34.12
CA VAL A 303 0.18 45.54 -33.05
C VAL A 303 -0.73 45.69 -31.85
N ALA A 304 -1.30 44.59 -31.37
CA ALA A 304 -2.04 44.58 -30.12
C ALA A 304 -1.12 44.18 -28.97
N LYS A 305 -0.87 45.11 -28.04
CA LYS A 305 -0.06 44.87 -26.85
C LYS A 305 -0.92 44.31 -25.72
N ILE A 306 -0.49 43.20 -25.11
CA ILE A 306 -1.14 42.55 -23.98
C ILE A 306 -0.15 42.55 -22.82
N ASP A 307 -0.55 43.13 -21.70
CA ASP A 307 0.23 43.23 -20.48
C ASP A 307 -0.38 42.38 -19.37
N PHE A 308 0.47 41.58 -18.71
CA PHE A 308 0.12 40.74 -17.58
C PHE A 308 1.00 41.05 -16.38
N ASP A 309 0.47 40.80 -15.19
CA ASP A 309 1.24 40.59 -13.97
C ASP A 309 1.17 39.12 -13.58
N VAL A 310 2.31 38.58 -13.18
CA VAL A 310 2.49 37.22 -12.67
C VAL A 310 2.79 37.34 -11.20
N ALA A 311 1.87 36.87 -10.36
CA ALA A 311 2.00 36.92 -8.91
C ALA A 311 2.26 35.51 -8.37
N ASN A 312 3.31 35.35 -7.57
CA ASN A 312 3.55 34.15 -6.78
C ASN A 312 2.94 34.28 -5.40
N GLY A 313 1.68 33.85 -5.23
CA GLY A 313 1.06 33.76 -3.92
C GLY A 313 1.40 32.48 -3.15
N LEU A 314 2.23 31.57 -3.70
CA LEU A 314 2.57 30.33 -3.00
C LEU A 314 3.35 30.69 -1.73
N PRO A 315 3.24 29.90 -0.64
CA PRO A 315 4.02 30.13 0.58
C PRO A 315 5.50 29.75 0.43
N LYS A 316 5.97 29.52 -0.80
CA LYS A 316 7.32 29.07 -1.15
C LYS A 316 7.76 29.64 -2.50
N ASP A 317 9.06 29.58 -2.74
CA ASP A 317 9.68 30.02 -4.00
C ASP A 317 9.39 29.03 -5.14
N VAL A 318 9.39 29.54 -6.37
CA VAL A 318 9.26 28.75 -7.60
C VAL A 318 10.39 29.07 -8.55
N LYS A 319 10.76 28.10 -9.38
CA LYS A 319 11.87 28.22 -10.34
C LYS A 319 11.38 28.34 -11.77
N ALA A 320 12.17 28.98 -12.61
CA ALA A 320 11.99 28.99 -14.06
C ALA A 320 10.54 29.29 -14.52
N VAL A 321 9.93 30.32 -13.95
CA VAL A 321 8.60 30.80 -14.29
C VAL A 321 8.62 31.44 -15.68
N SER A 322 7.66 31.05 -16.52
CA SER A 322 7.46 31.54 -17.88
C SER A 322 5.98 31.74 -18.19
N VAL A 323 5.66 32.78 -18.95
CA VAL A 323 4.34 32.94 -19.60
C VAL A 323 4.46 32.48 -21.06
N VAL A 324 3.61 31.55 -21.47
CA VAL A 324 3.65 30.92 -22.80
C VAL A 324 2.29 31.07 -23.50
N PRO A 325 2.23 31.64 -24.71
CA PRO A 325 1.01 31.63 -25.52
C PRO A 325 0.64 30.21 -25.96
N VAL A 326 -0.62 29.84 -25.81
CA VAL A 326 -1.16 28.53 -26.20
C VAL A 326 -1.63 28.60 -27.64
N SER A 327 -1.02 27.77 -28.51
CA SER A 327 -1.41 27.67 -29.91
C SER A 327 -2.67 26.81 -30.06
N ASN A 328 -3.84 27.44 -30.07
CA ASN A 328 -5.15 26.77 -30.17
C ASN A 328 -5.55 26.39 -31.62
N GLY A 329 -4.60 25.97 -32.46
CA GLY A 329 -4.90 25.52 -33.83
C GLY A 329 -5.37 26.62 -34.81
N VAL A 330 -5.35 27.89 -34.41
CA VAL A 330 -5.50 29.03 -35.33
C VAL A 330 -4.17 29.20 -36.04
N GLU A 331 -4.13 28.79 -37.31
CA GLU A 331 -2.96 28.94 -38.17
C GLU A 331 -2.47 30.40 -38.17
N ARG A 332 -1.21 30.60 -37.74
CA ARG A 332 -0.36 31.79 -37.98
C ARG A 332 -0.65 33.06 -37.18
N VAL A 333 -1.03 32.96 -35.91
CA VAL A 333 -0.91 34.12 -35.01
C VAL A 333 0.56 34.28 -34.59
N ARG A 334 1.19 35.40 -34.96
CA ARG A 334 2.53 35.77 -34.47
C ARG A 334 2.39 36.58 -33.18
N ILE A 335 2.76 35.95 -32.06
CA ILE A 335 2.86 36.58 -30.75
C ILE A 335 4.33 36.67 -30.37
N LEU A 336 4.80 37.86 -30.01
CA LEU A 336 6.18 38.11 -29.63
C LEU A 336 6.27 38.68 -28.21
N PRO A 337 7.13 38.14 -27.33
CA PRO A 337 7.91 36.92 -27.55
C PRO A 337 7.03 35.66 -27.55
N SER A 338 7.56 34.53 -28.04
CA SER A 338 6.87 33.22 -27.96
C SER A 338 6.90 32.61 -26.56
N GLU A 339 7.71 33.16 -25.68
CA GLU A 339 7.83 32.83 -24.25
C GLU A 339 8.37 34.07 -23.54
N TYR A 340 7.73 34.47 -22.45
CA TYR A 340 8.26 35.50 -21.56
C TYR A 340 8.81 34.84 -20.30
N PHE A 341 10.14 34.63 -20.26
CA PHE A 341 10.82 34.01 -19.13
C PHE A 341 11.05 35.03 -18.02
N ILE A 342 10.46 34.80 -16.85
CA ILE A 342 10.62 35.61 -15.64
C ILE A 342 11.81 35.10 -14.83
N GLY A 343 11.95 33.78 -14.69
CA GLY A 343 12.98 33.15 -13.87
C GLY A 343 12.45 32.66 -12.52
N ASP A 344 13.29 32.69 -11.50
CA ASP A 344 12.91 32.26 -10.16
C ASP A 344 12.12 33.38 -9.47
N MET A 345 11.04 33.04 -8.76
CA MET A 345 10.20 33.99 -8.02
C MET A 345 10.10 33.57 -6.56
N GLU A 346 10.32 34.50 -5.64
CA GLU A 346 10.14 34.28 -4.20
C GLU A 346 8.65 34.27 -3.84
N ALA A 347 8.32 33.72 -2.67
CA ALA A 347 6.97 33.78 -2.13
C ALA A 347 6.50 35.24 -1.96
N GLY A 348 5.41 35.61 -2.63
CA GLY A 348 4.83 36.96 -2.62
C GLY A 348 5.25 37.86 -3.78
N ASP A 349 6.18 37.43 -4.63
CA ASP A 349 6.68 38.25 -5.75
C ASP A 349 5.62 38.53 -6.82
N VAL A 350 5.76 39.67 -7.48
CA VAL A 350 4.95 40.06 -8.65
C VAL A 350 5.86 40.61 -9.74
N PHE A 351 5.76 40.05 -10.94
CA PHE A 351 6.51 40.49 -12.13
C PHE A 351 5.59 40.73 -13.32
N SER A 352 5.91 41.70 -14.15
CA SER A 352 5.12 42.00 -15.36
C SER A 352 5.66 41.27 -16.59
N ALA A 353 4.76 40.83 -17.46
CA ALA A 353 5.05 40.22 -18.75
C ALA A 353 4.26 40.93 -19.86
N SER A 354 4.87 41.14 -21.03
CA SER A 354 4.26 41.87 -22.15
C SER A 354 4.40 41.06 -23.43
N PHE A 355 3.32 41.06 -24.22
CA PHE A 355 3.25 40.37 -25.51
C PHE A 355 2.68 41.28 -26.59
N ASP A 356 3.31 41.26 -27.76
CA ASP A 356 2.88 41.94 -28.95
C ASP A 356 2.24 40.92 -29.91
N VAL A 357 0.97 41.14 -30.25
CA VAL A 357 0.22 40.31 -31.19
C VAL A 357 0.16 41.01 -32.54
N ASP A 358 0.72 40.37 -33.57
CA ASP A 358 0.62 40.84 -34.95
C ASP A 358 -0.77 40.52 -35.52
N THR A 359 -1.54 41.55 -35.86
CA THR A 359 -2.90 41.40 -36.37
C THR A 359 -3.00 41.35 -37.89
N SER A 360 -1.88 41.44 -38.61
CA SER A 360 -1.84 41.53 -40.08
C SER A 360 -2.47 40.32 -40.77
N GLU A 361 -2.25 39.13 -40.21
CA GLU A 361 -2.76 37.86 -40.74
C GLU A 361 -4.09 37.43 -40.09
N LEU A 362 -4.63 38.20 -39.13
CA LEU A 362 -5.87 37.85 -38.43
C LEU A 362 -7.12 38.15 -39.27
N ASN A 363 -8.16 37.35 -39.03
CA ASN A 363 -9.50 37.59 -39.57
C ASN A 363 -10.18 38.72 -38.79
N ALA A 364 -11.00 39.51 -39.47
CA ALA A 364 -11.82 40.54 -38.83
C ALA A 364 -12.86 39.88 -37.91
N GLY A 365 -13.12 40.51 -36.76
CA GLY A 365 -14.00 39.99 -35.71
C GLY A 365 -13.26 39.64 -34.41
N GLU A 366 -13.94 38.92 -33.51
CA GLU A 366 -13.40 38.53 -32.20
C GLU A 366 -12.37 37.40 -32.34
N ASN A 367 -11.13 37.69 -31.95
CA ASN A 367 -10.04 36.72 -31.90
C ASN A 367 -9.71 36.40 -30.43
N ARG A 368 -9.40 35.13 -30.14
CA ARG A 368 -9.10 34.65 -28.79
C ARG A 368 -7.65 34.18 -28.70
N PHE A 369 -6.94 34.65 -27.69
CA PHE A 369 -5.56 34.27 -27.40
C PHE A 369 -5.51 33.70 -26.00
N ALA A 370 -4.90 32.52 -25.83
CA ALA A 370 -4.75 31.90 -24.53
C ALA A 370 -3.28 31.98 -24.08
N PHE A 371 -3.05 32.24 -22.80
CA PHE A 371 -1.71 32.30 -22.20
C PHE A 371 -1.68 31.42 -20.95
N LYS A 372 -0.66 30.57 -20.82
CA LYS A 372 -0.48 29.72 -19.63
C LYS A 372 0.82 30.07 -18.92
N LEU A 373 0.87 29.83 -17.62
CA LEU A 373 2.10 29.84 -16.85
C LEU A 373 2.74 28.46 -16.89
N VAL A 374 4.06 28.42 -16.98
CA VAL A 374 4.89 27.23 -16.83
C VAL A 374 5.92 27.53 -15.74
N PHE A 375 6.09 26.65 -14.76
CA PHE A 375 7.03 26.86 -13.66
C PHE A 375 7.53 25.53 -13.12
N ARG A 376 8.67 25.56 -12.40
CA ARG A 376 9.24 24.39 -11.72
C ARG A 376 9.16 24.51 -10.20
N ASP A 377 8.79 23.42 -9.56
CA ASP A 377 8.78 23.32 -8.10
C ASP A 377 10.22 23.25 -7.54
N VAL A 378 10.49 24.02 -6.49
CA VAL A 378 11.85 24.20 -5.95
C VAL A 378 12.43 22.93 -5.35
N ASN A 379 11.57 22.03 -4.83
CA ASN A 379 11.94 20.83 -4.07
C ASN A 379 12.06 19.60 -4.97
N THR A 380 11.16 19.48 -5.95
CA THR A 380 11.03 18.29 -6.80
C THR A 380 11.59 18.48 -8.20
N ASP A 381 11.88 19.73 -8.62
CA ASP A 381 12.28 20.13 -9.98
C ASP A 381 11.28 19.72 -11.07
N LYS A 382 10.06 19.32 -10.68
CA LYS A 382 8.96 19.00 -11.61
C LYS A 382 8.37 20.27 -12.20
N THR A 383 8.02 20.20 -13.49
CA THR A 383 7.39 21.29 -14.23
C THR A 383 5.86 21.19 -14.15
N TYR A 384 5.22 22.32 -13.88
CA TYR A 384 3.77 22.47 -13.83
C TYR A 384 3.33 23.51 -14.86
N GLU A 385 2.10 23.34 -15.36
CA GLU A 385 1.46 24.29 -16.27
C GLU A 385 0.08 24.68 -15.74
N THR A 386 -0.27 25.96 -15.84
CA THR A 386 -1.62 26.41 -15.46
C THR A 386 -2.62 26.23 -16.60
N ALA A 387 -3.91 26.29 -16.27
CA ALA A 387 -4.94 26.53 -17.27
C ALA A 387 -4.65 27.82 -18.05
N GLY A 388 -5.01 27.84 -19.34
CA GLY A 388 -4.83 29.01 -20.19
C GLY A 388 -5.78 30.16 -19.85
N TYR A 389 -5.24 31.35 -19.64
CA TYR A 389 -5.97 32.60 -19.52
C TYR A 389 -6.35 33.13 -20.90
N GLU A 390 -7.64 33.20 -21.22
CA GLU A 390 -8.12 33.70 -22.51
C GLU A 390 -8.27 35.24 -22.53
N VAL A 391 -7.62 35.88 -23.49
CA VAL A 391 -7.77 37.30 -23.84
C VAL A 391 -8.53 37.41 -25.16
N ARG A 392 -9.49 38.33 -25.22
CA ARG A 392 -10.33 38.56 -26.39
C ARG A 392 -10.04 39.94 -26.98
N ILE A 393 -9.75 39.98 -28.28
CA ILE A 393 -9.47 41.23 -28.99
C ILE A 393 -10.27 41.24 -30.30
N GLU A 394 -11.01 42.31 -30.55
CA GLU A 394 -11.73 42.51 -31.79
C GLU A 394 -10.83 43.15 -32.86
N VAL A 395 -10.62 42.46 -33.99
CA VAL A 395 -9.85 43.00 -35.12
C VAL A 395 -10.82 43.65 -36.11
N LYS A 396 -10.65 44.96 -36.35
CA LYS A 396 -11.48 45.76 -37.26
C LYS A 396 -10.74 45.95 -38.58
N GLU A 397 -11.45 45.89 -39.71
CA GLU A 397 -10.84 46.26 -40.98
C GLU A 397 -10.55 47.76 -41.03
N PRO A 398 -9.39 48.19 -41.55
CA PRO A 398 -9.12 49.61 -41.76
C PRO A 398 -10.18 50.16 -42.72
N GLN A 399 -10.92 51.18 -42.29
CA GLN A 399 -11.76 51.91 -43.22
C GLN A 399 -10.84 52.52 -44.28
N LYS A 400 -10.97 52.06 -45.54
CA LYS A 400 -10.52 52.86 -46.66
C LYS A 400 -11.32 54.14 -46.57
N ASP A 401 -10.67 55.22 -46.14
CA ASP A 401 -11.16 56.57 -46.45
C ASP A 401 -11.35 56.59 -47.96
N ALA A 402 -12.61 56.46 -48.37
CA ALA A 402 -13.00 56.83 -49.71
C ALA A 402 -12.64 58.30 -49.79
N LEU A 403 -11.51 58.60 -50.44
CA LEU A 403 -11.24 59.91 -51.03
C LEU A 403 -12.60 60.40 -51.53
N PRO A 404 -13.12 61.55 -51.05
CA PRO A 404 -14.41 62.01 -51.50
C PRO A 404 -14.30 62.09 -53.01
N ALA A 405 -15.07 61.26 -53.70
CA ALA A 405 -15.11 61.27 -55.16
C ALA A 405 -15.56 62.67 -55.53
N MET A 406 -14.60 63.55 -55.77
CA MET A 406 -14.86 64.92 -56.19
C MET A 406 -15.54 64.75 -57.53
N SER A 407 -16.85 64.95 -57.52
CA SER A 407 -17.73 64.73 -58.65
C SER A 407 -17.19 65.52 -59.85
N PHE A 408 -16.56 64.81 -60.79
CA PHE A 408 -16.13 65.35 -62.08
C PHE A 408 -17.32 65.81 -62.95
N VAL A 409 -18.56 65.77 -62.43
CA VAL A 409 -19.78 66.25 -63.08
C VAL A 409 -19.92 67.78 -63.00
N ALA A 410 -19.25 68.47 -62.06
CA ALA A 410 -19.36 69.93 -61.95
C ALA A 410 -18.59 70.70 -63.04
N LEU A 411 -17.45 70.17 -63.51
CA LEU A 411 -16.63 70.80 -64.55
C LEU A 411 -17.34 70.92 -65.92
N PRO A 412 -18.02 69.89 -66.47
CA PRO A 412 -18.74 70.03 -67.73
C PRO A 412 -19.99 70.91 -67.61
N VAL A 413 -20.67 70.94 -66.46
CA VAL A 413 -21.86 71.80 -66.25
C VAL A 413 -21.47 73.28 -66.17
N ILE A 414 -20.36 73.61 -65.49
CA ILE A 414 -19.83 74.97 -65.45
C ILE A 414 -19.34 75.38 -66.85
N LEU A 415 -18.63 74.50 -67.58
CA LEU A 415 -18.17 74.80 -68.94
C LEU A 415 -19.35 75.02 -69.93
N LEU A 416 -20.41 74.21 -69.84
CA LEU A 416 -21.63 74.39 -70.65
C LEU A 416 -22.37 75.68 -70.31
N SER A 417 -22.41 76.06 -69.02
CA SER A 417 -23.03 77.34 -68.62
C SER A 417 -22.27 78.56 -69.14
N VAL A 418 -20.93 78.52 -69.16
CA VAL A 418 -20.10 79.59 -69.72
C VAL A 418 -20.27 79.68 -71.24
N ILE A 419 -20.31 78.54 -71.94
CA ILE A 419 -20.56 78.50 -73.39
C ILE A 419 -21.96 79.07 -73.71
N ALA A 420 -22.99 78.72 -72.94
CA ALA A 420 -24.34 79.25 -73.12
C ALA A 420 -24.41 80.77 -72.92
N VAL A 421 -23.74 81.31 -71.89
CA VAL A 421 -23.71 82.76 -71.63
C VAL A 421 -22.96 83.51 -72.74
N VAL A 422 -21.85 82.97 -73.24
CA VAL A 422 -21.11 83.56 -74.38
C VAL A 422 -21.95 83.50 -75.66
N TRP A 423 -22.65 82.39 -75.92
CA TRP A 423 -23.50 82.26 -77.11
C TRP A 423 -24.69 83.23 -77.09
N VAL A 424 -25.32 83.43 -75.93
CA VAL A 424 -26.38 84.44 -75.75
C VAL A 424 -25.84 85.85 -75.96
N ARG A 425 -24.65 86.18 -75.44
CA ARG A 425 -24.05 87.51 -75.65
C ARG A 425 -23.67 87.77 -77.10
N VAL A 426 -23.18 86.77 -77.84
CA VAL A 426 -22.86 86.91 -79.27
C VAL A 426 -24.14 87.06 -80.11
N LYS A 427 -25.21 86.32 -79.79
CA LYS A 427 -26.49 86.42 -80.51
C LYS A 427 -27.21 87.75 -80.25
N VAL A 428 -27.12 88.30 -79.04
CA VAL A 428 -27.65 89.63 -78.70
C VAL A 428 -26.84 90.75 -79.39
N LYS A 429 -25.53 90.57 -79.57
CA LYS A 429 -24.69 91.53 -80.32
C LYS A 429 -24.98 91.50 -81.83
N GLN A 430 -25.26 90.33 -82.41
CA GLN A 430 -25.63 90.21 -83.83
C GLN A 430 -27.07 90.72 -84.14
N ARG A 431 -28.00 90.68 -83.18
CA ARG A 431 -29.34 91.27 -83.36
C ARG A 431 -29.40 92.80 -83.23
N ARG A 432 -28.32 93.44 -82.75
CA ARG A 432 -28.20 94.91 -82.71
C ARG A 432 -27.54 95.52 -83.95
N SER A 433 -27.16 94.71 -84.95
CA SER A 433 -26.54 95.18 -86.20
C SER A 433 -27.44 95.03 -87.44
N CYS A 434 -28.75 94.80 -87.24
CA CYS A 434 -29.77 94.88 -88.30
C CYS A 434 -30.98 95.71 -87.82
N VAL A 435 -30.72 96.90 -87.26
CA VAL A 435 -31.59 98.08 -87.33
C VAL A 435 -30.64 99.28 -87.23
N GLU A 436 -29.95 99.56 -88.33
CA GLU A 436 -29.59 100.89 -88.84
C GLU A 436 -29.11 100.72 -90.28
#